data_AF-A0A2H0MYP6-F1
#
_entry.id   AF-A0A2H0MYP6-F1
#
_cell.length_a   1.000
_cell.length_b   1.000
_cell.length_c   1.000
_cell.angle_alpha   90.00
_cell.angle_beta   90.00
_cell.angle_gamma   90.00
#
_symmetry.space_group_name_H-M   'P 1'
#
loop_
_entity.id
_entity.type
_entity.pdbx_description
1 polymer ?
#
loop_
_entity_poly.entity_id
_entity_poly.type
_entity_poly.pdbx_seq_one_letter_code
_entity_poly.pdbx_strand_id
1 'polypeptide(L)'
;MTEHKFNLADQQRFARLSGDYNPAHIDPVKARRLIFGRPVVHGIHALLWSLEDTLKEKTGPLQLLKLKVSFKRAIGIEENVSILKKKETPGQIEWQLATDVAPSAHVIVSYAVMHKTDQNNFLIEGLPPKTDCKDLDAKQIERAKGHLELYFAKKEMQKQFPNLTQLLPPCQLAQLLSLTRLVGMKCPGLHSIFSDLNLQFSDRFQASPHLQFNVTRYEPRISLADITVSSSGMEGNLQAFLRPALQVQESYAQLSQKIQALEFSQQNALVVGGSRGLGEVTAKLLAAGGAKTTITYNQGAEEAQAIVDEVTLAGGKIQSVHFDILSPKTIGENITHLYYFPTPYIHAGAHRSFSYRLFSEFCDYYVGGFLNTVRKVQENSRSPLKCFYPSSIAVDELPPNMGEYSAAKIAGETLCTWLMKTDPQLSIFQTRLPRTQTDQTASLLPADKDHPTSLMLKHLRRFQDEKFKTP
;
A
#
# COMPACT_ATOMS: atom_id res chain seq x y z
N MET A 1 -21.57 -6.59 18.48
CA MET A 1 -20.27 -6.45 17.77
C MET A 1 -20.44 -5.27 16.85
N THR A 2 -19.72 -4.18 17.10
CA THR A 2 -19.83 -2.99 16.26
C THR A 2 -18.90 -3.18 15.06
N GLU A 3 -19.46 -3.06 13.86
CA GLU A 3 -18.74 -3.15 12.60
C GLU A 3 -18.74 -1.79 11.91
N HIS A 4 -17.68 -1.50 11.17
CA HIS A 4 -17.57 -0.30 10.36
C HIS A 4 -16.75 -0.57 9.10
N LYS A 5 -17.01 0.23 8.08
CA LYS A 5 -16.28 0.22 6.82
C LYS A 5 -15.90 1.65 6.47
N PHE A 6 -14.60 1.92 6.51
CA PHE A 6 -14.06 3.23 6.19
C PHE A 6 -13.89 3.37 4.67
N ASN A 7 -14.31 4.50 4.11
CA ASN A 7 -14.07 4.85 2.72
C ASN A 7 -13.01 5.96 2.58
N LEU A 8 -12.66 6.31 1.34
CA LEU A 8 -11.69 7.37 1.05
C LEU A 8 -12.13 8.74 1.59
N ALA A 9 -13.43 9.06 1.53
CA ALA A 9 -13.95 10.34 2.01
C ALA A 9 -13.85 10.45 3.54
N ASP A 10 -13.98 9.34 4.27
CA ASP A 10 -13.70 9.28 5.72
C ASP A 10 -12.23 9.64 6.00
N GLN A 11 -11.29 9.09 5.22
CA GLN A 11 -9.87 9.39 5.40
C GLN A 11 -9.52 10.82 5.02
N GLN A 12 -10.15 11.39 3.99
CA GLN A 12 -9.97 12.80 3.62
C GLN A 12 -10.52 13.75 4.69
N ARG A 13 -11.68 13.43 5.28
CA ARG A 13 -12.24 14.20 6.42
C ARG A 13 -11.34 14.12 7.64
N PHE A 14 -10.82 12.94 7.95
CA PHE A 14 -9.91 12.76 9.07
C PHE A 14 -8.56 13.45 8.84
N ALA A 15 -8.01 13.38 7.62
CA ALA A 15 -6.79 14.10 7.24
C ALA A 15 -6.93 15.62 7.44
N ARG A 16 -8.10 16.18 7.11
CA ARG A 16 -8.40 17.59 7.39
C ARG A 16 -8.45 17.90 8.88
N LEU A 17 -9.04 17.01 9.68
CA LEU A 17 -9.19 17.17 11.12
C LEU A 17 -7.84 17.08 11.85
N SER A 18 -7.01 16.10 11.50
CA SER A 18 -5.73 15.80 12.18
C SER A 18 -4.53 16.55 11.59
N GLY A 19 -4.61 16.93 10.31
CA GLY A 19 -3.50 17.46 9.53
C GLY A 19 -2.56 16.39 8.98
N ASP A 20 -2.93 15.11 9.09
CA ASP A 20 -2.21 14.00 8.49
C ASP A 20 -2.69 13.77 7.05
N TYR A 21 -1.94 14.30 6.09
CA TYR A 21 -2.19 14.17 4.66
C TYR A 21 -1.25 13.13 4.01
N ASN A 22 -0.76 12.15 4.76
CA ASN A 22 0.15 11.14 4.18
C ASN A 22 -0.52 10.44 2.98
N PRO A 23 0.12 10.39 1.80
CA PRO A 23 -0.44 9.76 0.60
C PRO A 23 -0.88 8.31 0.81
N ALA A 24 -0.31 7.60 1.79
CA ALA A 24 -0.74 6.25 2.15
C ALA A 24 -2.22 6.15 2.55
N HIS A 25 -2.85 7.26 2.95
CA HIS A 25 -4.24 7.29 3.40
C HIS A 25 -5.20 7.94 2.40
N ILE A 26 -4.72 8.92 1.61
CA ILE A 26 -5.60 9.82 0.85
C ILE A 26 -5.38 9.82 -0.66
N ASP A 27 -4.31 9.20 -1.16
CA ASP A 27 -3.96 9.19 -2.59
C ASP A 27 -3.95 7.75 -3.13
N PRO A 28 -5.02 7.32 -3.81
CA PRO A 28 -5.11 5.97 -4.38
C PRO A 28 -3.99 5.63 -5.36
N VAL A 29 -3.52 6.60 -6.16
CA VAL A 29 -2.50 6.37 -7.19
C VAL A 29 -1.13 6.18 -6.57
N LYS A 30 -0.79 6.95 -5.53
CA LYS A 30 0.46 6.76 -4.78
C LYS A 30 0.39 5.52 -3.90
N ALA A 31 -0.71 5.32 -3.17
CA ALA A 31 -0.86 4.23 -2.22
C ALA A 31 -0.78 2.83 -2.87
N ARG A 32 -1.21 2.69 -4.15
CA ARG A 32 -1.10 1.42 -4.89
C ARG A 32 0.34 0.91 -5.08
N ARG A 33 1.32 1.81 -4.97
CA ARG A 33 2.75 1.51 -5.10
C ARG A 33 3.43 1.27 -3.76
N LEU A 34 2.77 1.63 -2.66
CA LEU A 34 3.29 1.42 -1.32
C LEU A 34 3.09 -0.03 -0.91
N ILE A 35 3.73 -0.41 0.19
CA ILE A 35 3.71 -1.78 0.70
C ILE A 35 2.32 -2.29 1.07
N PHE A 36 1.28 -1.46 1.09
CA PHE A 36 -0.10 -1.85 1.35
C PHE A 36 -0.91 -2.12 0.07
N GLY A 37 -0.45 -1.63 -1.08
CA GLY A 37 -1.12 -1.80 -2.38
C GLY A 37 -2.40 -1.00 -2.60
N ARG A 38 -2.83 -0.21 -1.61
CA ARG A 38 -4.05 0.60 -1.62
C ARG A 38 -4.04 1.60 -0.46
N PRO A 39 -4.94 2.60 -0.44
CA PRO A 39 -5.13 3.45 0.72
C PRO A 39 -5.50 2.64 1.97
N VAL A 40 -4.93 3.03 3.11
CA VAL A 40 -5.21 2.42 4.41
C VAL A 40 -5.79 3.44 5.38
N VAL A 41 -6.56 2.98 6.35
CA VAL A 41 -7.15 3.81 7.40
C VAL A 41 -6.04 4.36 8.30
N HIS A 42 -6.12 5.65 8.67
CA HIS A 42 -5.22 6.21 9.67
C HIS A 42 -5.35 5.45 10.99
N GLY A 43 -4.24 5.01 11.60
CA GLY A 43 -4.27 4.24 12.84
C GLY A 43 -5.00 4.97 13.97
N ILE A 44 -4.75 6.28 14.12
CA ILE A 44 -5.45 7.11 15.11
C ILE A 44 -6.93 7.30 14.79
N HIS A 45 -7.33 7.29 13.51
CA HIS A 45 -8.75 7.35 13.14
C HIS A 45 -9.48 6.08 13.60
N ALA A 46 -8.92 4.90 13.30
CA ALA A 46 -9.46 3.63 13.77
C ALA A 46 -9.50 3.55 15.31
N LEU A 47 -8.48 4.08 15.98
CA LEU A 47 -8.45 4.19 17.44
C LEU A 47 -9.58 5.08 17.98
N LEU A 48 -9.73 6.30 17.46
CA LEU A 48 -10.76 7.25 17.90
C LEU A 48 -12.17 6.71 17.64
N TRP A 49 -12.41 6.11 16.48
CA TRP A 49 -13.67 5.41 16.21
C TRP A 49 -13.94 4.30 17.24
N SER A 50 -12.92 3.51 17.58
CA SER A 50 -13.09 2.43 18.56
C SER A 50 -13.29 2.93 20.00
N LEU A 51 -12.67 4.07 20.36
CA LEU A 51 -12.88 4.74 21.63
C LEU A 51 -14.29 5.33 21.72
N GLU A 52 -14.74 5.98 20.65
CA GLU A 52 -16.11 6.53 20.51
C GLU A 52 -17.15 5.45 20.78
N ASP A 53 -17.02 4.27 20.16
CA ASP A 53 -17.96 3.17 20.39
C ASP A 53 -17.83 2.54 21.79
N THR A 54 -16.60 2.36 22.28
CA THR A 54 -16.32 1.65 23.54
C THR A 54 -16.69 2.48 24.77
N LEU A 55 -16.59 3.81 24.69
CA LEU A 55 -16.85 4.72 25.81
C LEU A 55 -18.27 5.32 25.80
N LYS A 56 -19.08 5.14 24.75
CA LYS A 56 -20.40 5.78 24.61
C LYS A 56 -21.38 5.53 25.77
N GLU A 57 -21.25 4.40 26.46
CA GLU A 57 -22.12 4.03 27.59
C GLU A 57 -21.63 4.57 28.94
N LYS A 58 -20.47 5.24 28.97
CA LYS A 58 -19.93 5.82 30.19
C LYS A 58 -20.62 7.14 30.52
N THR A 59 -20.78 7.40 31.82
CA THR A 59 -21.48 8.58 32.31
C THR A 59 -20.51 9.57 32.95
N GLY A 60 -20.76 10.85 32.70
CA GLY A 60 -19.96 11.95 33.23
C GLY A 60 -18.65 12.20 32.48
N PRO A 61 -17.99 13.34 32.74
CA PRO A 61 -16.70 13.65 32.16
C PRO A 61 -15.64 12.65 32.67
N LEU A 62 -14.87 12.12 31.74
CA LEU A 62 -13.80 11.16 31.96
C LEU A 62 -12.46 11.78 31.59
N GLN A 63 -11.39 11.23 32.16
CA GLN A 63 -10.03 11.45 31.72
C GLN A 63 -9.36 10.13 31.42
N LEU A 64 -8.60 10.08 30.33
CA LEU A 64 -7.66 8.99 30.11
C LEU A 64 -6.54 9.11 31.14
N LEU A 65 -6.09 7.97 31.68
CA LEU A 65 -4.92 7.84 32.55
C LEU A 65 -3.78 7.11 31.84
N LYS A 66 -4.13 6.10 31.04
CA LYS A 66 -3.19 5.35 30.22
C LYS A 66 -3.85 4.91 28.93
N LEU A 67 -3.10 4.99 27.83
CA LEU A 67 -3.54 4.47 26.54
C LEU A 67 -2.39 3.71 25.89
N LYS A 68 -2.58 2.40 25.69
CA LYS A 68 -1.64 1.55 24.98
C LYS A 68 -2.31 0.98 23.75
N VAL A 69 -1.68 1.15 22.59
CA VAL A 69 -2.15 0.61 21.32
C VAL A 69 -0.99 -0.04 20.59
N SER A 70 -1.25 -1.21 20.01
CA SER A 70 -0.35 -1.89 19.08
C SER A 70 -1.08 -2.15 17.77
N PHE A 71 -0.64 -1.49 16.70
CA PHE A 71 -1.12 -1.62 15.34
C PHE A 71 -0.36 -2.76 14.64
N LYS A 72 -0.98 -3.93 14.59
CA LYS A 72 -0.37 -5.16 14.07
C LYS A 72 -0.47 -5.27 12.55
N ARG A 73 -1.52 -4.71 11.96
CA ARG A 73 -1.80 -4.76 10.53
C ARG A 73 -2.62 -3.54 10.10
N ALA A 74 -2.28 -2.98 8.95
CA ALA A 74 -3.05 -1.89 8.36
C ALA A 74 -4.45 -2.35 7.94
N ILE A 75 -5.45 -1.50 8.16
CA ILE A 75 -6.84 -1.70 7.73
C ILE A 75 -6.97 -1.03 6.36
N GLY A 76 -7.32 -1.78 5.32
CA GLY A 76 -7.61 -1.19 4.01
C GLY A 76 -8.92 -0.40 4.03
N ILE A 77 -9.04 0.62 3.18
CA ILE A 77 -10.36 1.20 2.92
C ILE A 77 -11.28 0.14 2.29
N GLU A 78 -12.59 0.28 2.50
CA GLU A 78 -13.64 -0.66 2.10
C GLU A 78 -13.58 -2.06 2.76
N GLU A 79 -12.62 -2.28 3.66
CA GLU A 79 -12.60 -3.48 4.51
C GLU A 79 -13.54 -3.32 5.70
N ASN A 80 -14.25 -4.40 6.02
CA ASN A 80 -14.99 -4.46 7.27
C ASN A 80 -14.00 -4.58 8.43
N VAL A 81 -14.19 -3.75 9.45
CA VAL A 81 -13.48 -3.85 10.73
C VAL A 81 -14.48 -3.93 11.87
N SER A 82 -14.22 -4.83 12.80
CA SER A 82 -15.06 -5.09 13.96
C SER A 82 -14.31 -4.81 15.26
N ILE A 83 -15.06 -4.41 16.29
CA ILE A 83 -14.56 -4.27 17.67
C ILE A 83 -14.84 -5.56 18.44
N LEU A 84 -13.76 -6.21 18.88
CA LEU A 84 -13.77 -7.41 19.72
C LEU A 84 -13.36 -7.06 21.15
N LYS A 85 -14.35 -6.82 22.02
CA LYS A 85 -14.09 -6.59 23.45
C LYS A 85 -13.48 -7.83 24.09
N LYS A 86 -12.37 -7.66 24.81
CA LYS A 86 -11.64 -8.76 25.47
C LYS A 86 -11.90 -8.78 26.97
N LYS A 87 -11.69 -7.65 27.63
CA LYS A 87 -11.80 -7.53 29.09
C LYS A 87 -12.28 -6.15 29.47
N GLU A 88 -13.09 -6.08 30.51
CA GLU A 88 -13.45 -4.83 31.17
C GLU A 88 -13.39 -5.02 32.69
N THR A 89 -12.74 -4.07 33.35
CA THR A 89 -12.71 -3.94 34.81
C THR A 89 -13.01 -2.48 35.16
N PRO A 90 -13.36 -2.15 36.42
CA PRO A 90 -13.53 -0.76 36.82
C PRO A 90 -12.31 0.09 36.43
N GLY A 91 -12.53 1.12 35.61
CA GLY A 91 -11.48 2.04 35.14
C GLY A 91 -10.52 1.51 34.07
N GLN A 92 -10.73 0.32 33.51
CA GLN A 92 -9.89 -0.21 32.42
C GLN A 92 -10.68 -1.10 31.43
N ILE A 93 -10.46 -0.90 30.14
CA ILE A 93 -11.07 -1.70 29.07
C ILE A 93 -9.98 -2.13 28.08
N GLU A 94 -10.10 -3.37 27.60
CA GLU A 94 -9.23 -3.97 26.60
C GLU A 94 -10.08 -4.52 25.44
N TRP A 95 -9.69 -4.17 24.21
CA TRP A 95 -10.33 -4.67 22.99
C TRP A 95 -9.34 -4.82 21.85
N GLN A 96 -9.82 -5.46 20.80
CA GLN A 96 -9.08 -5.70 19.57
C GLN A 96 -9.90 -5.23 18.37
N LEU A 97 -9.25 -4.60 17.41
CA LEU A 97 -9.81 -4.36 16.08
C LEU A 97 -9.43 -5.54 15.19
N ALA A 98 -10.39 -6.10 14.46
CA ALA A 98 -10.16 -7.20 13.54
C ALA A 98 -10.88 -6.99 12.21
N THR A 99 -10.19 -7.31 11.12
CA THR A 99 -10.78 -7.49 9.80
C THR A 99 -11.17 -8.95 9.60
N ASP A 100 -11.90 -9.25 8.52
CA ASP A 100 -12.25 -10.62 8.14
C ASP A 100 -11.04 -11.56 7.99
N VAL A 101 -9.84 -10.98 7.77
CA VAL A 101 -8.61 -11.75 7.54
C VAL A 101 -7.85 -11.98 8.84
N ALA A 102 -7.61 -10.93 9.63
CA ALA A 102 -6.75 -11.01 10.80
C ALA A 102 -6.99 -9.84 11.77
N PRO A 103 -6.51 -9.95 13.02
CA PRO A 103 -6.46 -8.83 13.93
C PRO A 103 -5.55 -7.70 13.45
N SER A 104 -6.05 -6.46 13.56
CA SER A 104 -5.39 -5.26 13.06
C SER A 104 -4.80 -4.38 14.16
N ALA A 105 -5.48 -4.23 15.29
CA ALA A 105 -4.98 -3.44 16.41
C ALA A 105 -5.40 -4.04 17.76
N HIS A 106 -4.60 -3.83 18.80
CA HIS A 106 -4.93 -4.14 20.18
C HIS A 106 -4.89 -2.87 21.01
N VAL A 107 -5.93 -2.61 21.79
CA VAL A 107 -6.09 -1.38 22.56
C VAL A 107 -6.37 -1.70 24.02
N ILE A 108 -5.63 -1.05 24.91
CA ILE A 108 -5.87 -1.04 26.35
C ILE A 108 -6.00 0.42 26.77
N VAL A 109 -7.12 0.76 27.40
CA VAL A 109 -7.36 2.09 27.95
C VAL A 109 -7.62 1.99 29.44
N SER A 110 -7.01 2.90 30.21
CA SER A 110 -7.38 3.16 31.60
C SER A 110 -7.90 4.58 31.71
N TYR A 111 -9.00 4.77 32.44
CA TYR A 111 -9.68 6.04 32.59
C TYR A 111 -10.25 6.20 34.01
N ALA A 112 -10.53 7.44 34.38
CA ALA A 112 -11.21 7.79 35.63
C ALA A 112 -12.24 8.89 35.40
N VAL A 113 -13.19 9.02 36.32
CA VAL A 113 -14.12 10.15 36.34
C VAL A 113 -13.36 11.41 36.70
N MET A 114 -13.62 12.50 35.98
CA MET A 114 -13.04 13.80 36.28
C MET A 114 -13.82 14.53 37.37
N HIS A 115 -13.08 15.12 38.31
CA HIS A 115 -13.65 15.92 39.39
C HIS A 115 -13.36 17.43 39.25
N LYS A 116 -12.61 17.85 38.22
CA LYS A 116 -12.26 19.26 37.95
C LYS A 116 -12.46 19.60 36.47
N THR A 117 -12.79 20.86 36.20
CA THR A 117 -12.88 21.42 34.84
C THR A 117 -11.48 21.68 34.26
N ASP A 118 -11.30 21.27 33.02
CA ASP A 118 -10.02 21.34 32.30
C ASP A 118 -9.71 22.75 31.78
N GLN A 119 -8.46 23.21 31.88
CA GLN A 119 -8.03 24.52 31.38
C GLN A 119 -7.55 24.39 29.92
N ASN A 120 -8.44 24.55 28.94
CA ASN A 120 -8.13 24.38 27.52
C ASN A 120 -7.68 25.67 26.80
N ASN A 121 -7.43 26.77 27.53
CA ASN A 121 -7.17 28.10 26.96
C ASN A 121 -5.87 28.21 26.14
N PHE A 122 -5.07 27.14 26.09
CA PHE A 122 -3.81 27.08 25.35
C PHE A 122 -3.93 26.30 24.03
N LEU A 123 -5.05 25.63 23.75
CA LEU A 123 -5.24 24.93 22.48
C LEU A 123 -5.45 25.95 21.35
N ILE A 124 -4.89 25.67 20.18
CA ILE A 124 -5.14 26.50 19.00
C ILE A 124 -6.50 26.12 18.41
N GLU A 125 -7.46 27.04 18.46
CA GLU A 125 -8.77 26.82 17.88
C GLU A 125 -8.68 26.74 16.35
N GLY A 126 -9.19 25.65 15.78
CA GLY A 126 -9.26 25.47 14.33
C GLY A 126 -8.57 24.20 13.84
N LEU A 127 -8.42 24.13 12.52
CA LEU A 127 -7.80 23.00 11.83
C LEU A 127 -6.30 23.27 11.65
N PRO A 128 -5.45 22.24 11.73
CA PRO A 128 -4.04 22.39 11.41
C PRO A 128 -3.85 22.79 9.93
N PRO A 129 -2.80 23.55 9.60
CA PRO A 129 -2.51 23.91 8.23
C PRO A 129 -2.16 22.65 7.41
N LYS A 130 -2.58 22.64 6.13
CA LYS A 130 -2.15 21.61 5.20
C LYS A 130 -0.69 21.86 4.82
N THR A 131 0.16 20.88 5.10
CA THR A 131 1.60 20.90 4.76
C THR A 131 1.99 19.65 4.01
N ASP A 132 3.09 19.70 3.28
CA ASP A 132 3.67 18.50 2.66
C ASP A 132 4.27 17.55 3.72
N CYS A 133 4.25 16.25 3.42
CA CYS A 133 4.95 15.26 4.23
C CYS A 133 6.45 15.50 4.14
N LYS A 134 7.14 15.48 5.29
CA LYS A 134 8.60 15.44 5.28
C LYS A 134 9.07 14.09 4.72
N ASP A 135 9.90 14.14 3.68
CA ASP A 135 10.63 12.99 3.18
C ASP A 135 11.99 12.95 3.89
N LEU A 136 12.12 12.05 4.88
CA LEU A 136 13.30 11.95 5.73
C LEU A 136 14.03 10.63 5.49
N ASP A 137 15.35 10.72 5.37
CA ASP A 137 16.22 9.55 5.41
C ASP A 137 16.47 9.05 6.86
N ALA A 138 17.09 7.89 6.98
CA ALA A 138 17.43 7.26 8.25
C ALA A 138 18.27 8.17 9.18
N LYS A 139 19.24 8.92 8.66
CA LYS A 139 20.12 9.79 9.45
C LYS A 139 19.38 11.01 9.95
N GLN A 140 18.48 11.55 9.14
CA GLN A 140 17.62 12.66 9.52
C GLN A 140 16.62 12.23 10.60
N ILE A 141 16.05 11.03 10.49
CA ILE A 141 15.14 10.46 11.50
C ILE A 141 15.87 10.25 12.82
N GLU A 142 17.04 9.63 12.81
CA GLU A 142 17.83 9.36 14.03
C GLU A 142 18.08 10.63 14.87
N ARG A 143 18.19 11.79 14.22
CA ARG A 143 18.46 13.09 14.85
C ARG A 143 17.21 13.95 15.04
N ALA A 144 16.03 13.44 14.67
CA ALA A 144 14.82 14.24 14.63
C ALA A 144 14.31 14.54 16.04
N LYS A 145 14.09 15.82 16.31
CA LYS A 145 13.43 16.35 17.50
C LYS A 145 12.73 17.65 17.16
N GLY A 146 11.74 18.03 17.93
CA GLY A 146 11.01 19.27 17.73
C GLY A 146 9.70 19.31 18.47
N HIS A 147 8.77 20.10 17.93
CA HIS A 147 7.42 20.20 18.46
C HIS A 147 6.38 20.29 17.35
N LEU A 148 5.12 20.08 17.72
CA LEU A 148 3.93 20.35 16.93
C LEU A 148 2.95 21.15 17.78
N GLU A 149 2.17 22.01 17.13
CA GLU A 149 1.13 22.78 17.79
C GLU A 149 -0.15 21.95 17.97
N LEU A 150 -0.84 22.10 19.10
CA LEU A 150 -2.05 21.39 19.45
C LEU A 150 -3.29 22.13 18.93
N TYR A 151 -3.76 21.73 17.75
CA TYR A 151 -4.98 22.23 17.14
C TYR A 151 -6.21 21.47 17.62
N PHE A 152 -7.32 22.18 17.84
CA PHE A 152 -8.60 21.57 18.17
C PHE A 152 -9.78 22.29 17.50
N ALA A 153 -10.33 21.67 16.46
CA ALA A 153 -11.54 22.15 15.78
C ALA A 153 -12.80 21.57 16.43
N LYS A 154 -13.27 22.17 17.55
CA LYS A 154 -14.37 21.63 18.38
C LYS A 154 -15.60 21.20 17.56
N LYS A 155 -16.07 22.04 16.64
CA LYS A 155 -17.27 21.75 15.81
C LYS A 155 -17.06 20.55 14.88
N GLU A 156 -15.89 20.42 14.26
CA GLU A 156 -15.60 19.31 13.35
C GLU A 156 -15.35 18.02 14.13
N MET A 157 -14.69 18.10 15.29
CA MET A 157 -14.51 16.98 16.19
C MET A 157 -15.85 16.45 16.69
N GLN A 158 -16.78 17.32 17.10
CA GLN A 158 -18.10 16.92 17.59
C GLN A 158 -18.95 16.25 16.52
N LYS A 159 -18.81 16.66 15.25
CA LYS A 159 -19.50 16.00 14.13
C LYS A 159 -19.00 14.57 13.89
N GLN A 160 -17.69 14.32 14.04
CA GLN A 160 -17.09 13.01 13.78
C GLN A 160 -17.12 12.08 14.99
N PHE A 161 -16.95 12.63 16.20
CA PHE A 161 -16.81 11.88 17.45
C PHE A 161 -17.62 12.54 18.59
N PRO A 162 -18.97 12.54 18.49
CA PRO A 162 -19.83 13.26 19.43
C PRO A 162 -19.66 12.79 20.87
N ASN A 163 -19.58 11.48 21.12
CA ASN A 163 -19.45 10.95 22.48
C ASN A 163 -18.08 11.31 23.08
N LEU A 164 -16.98 11.16 22.33
CA LEU A 164 -15.65 11.51 22.81
C LEU A 164 -15.53 13.00 23.14
N THR A 165 -16.15 13.90 22.34
CA THR A 165 -16.10 15.34 22.66
C THR A 165 -16.89 15.73 23.90
N GLN A 166 -17.85 14.91 24.34
CA GLN A 166 -18.58 15.11 25.58
C GLN A 166 -17.87 14.45 26.77
N LEU A 167 -17.25 13.29 26.54
CA LEU A 167 -16.66 12.47 27.60
C LEU A 167 -15.21 12.85 27.91
N LEU A 168 -14.38 13.14 26.92
CA LEU A 168 -12.94 13.34 27.11
C LEU A 168 -12.54 14.81 27.06
N PRO A 169 -11.43 15.19 27.72
CA PRO A 169 -10.95 16.55 27.68
C PRO A 169 -10.43 16.92 26.28
N PRO A 170 -10.76 18.11 25.75
CA PRO A 170 -10.27 18.58 24.46
C PRO A 170 -8.76 18.48 24.28
N CYS A 171 -7.99 18.72 25.35
CA CYS A 171 -6.53 18.58 25.36
C CYS A 171 -6.09 17.16 24.97
N GLN A 172 -6.67 16.12 25.59
CA GLN A 172 -6.30 14.73 25.29
C GLN A 172 -6.65 14.36 23.85
N LEU A 173 -7.77 14.85 23.32
CA LEU A 173 -8.16 14.62 21.93
C LEU A 173 -7.21 15.33 20.95
N ALA A 174 -6.84 16.59 21.21
CA ALA A 174 -5.89 17.35 20.39
C ALA A 174 -4.50 16.69 20.38
N GLN A 175 -4.07 16.12 21.51
CA GLN A 175 -2.83 15.36 21.63
C GLN A 175 -2.87 14.11 20.74
N LEU A 176 -3.93 13.29 20.83
CA LEU A 176 -4.09 12.10 19.99
C LEU A 176 -4.08 12.44 18.49
N LEU A 177 -4.81 13.48 18.06
CA LEU A 177 -4.79 13.96 16.67
C LEU A 177 -3.38 14.38 16.22
N SER A 178 -2.61 15.00 17.12
CA SER A 178 -1.25 15.45 16.81
C SER A 178 -0.26 14.28 16.66
N LEU A 179 -0.53 13.10 17.23
CA LEU A 179 0.33 11.91 17.08
C LEU A 179 0.32 11.37 15.65
N THR A 180 -0.84 11.34 14.98
CA THR A 180 -0.88 10.93 13.57
C THR A 180 -0.16 11.95 12.69
N ARG A 181 -0.30 13.26 12.97
CA ARG A 181 0.42 14.31 12.25
C ARG A 181 1.93 14.24 12.50
N LEU A 182 2.37 13.92 13.73
CA LEU A 182 3.78 13.68 14.04
C LEU A 182 4.32 12.54 13.18
N VAL A 183 3.73 11.35 13.27
CA VAL A 183 4.24 10.16 12.58
C VAL A 183 4.09 10.28 11.06
N GLY A 184 2.90 10.64 10.59
CA GLY A 184 2.52 10.70 9.17
C GLY A 184 3.13 11.86 8.39
N MET A 185 3.44 13.00 9.03
CA MET A 185 3.87 14.22 8.33
C MET A 185 5.24 14.74 8.74
N LYS A 186 5.67 14.55 10.00
CA LYS A 186 6.91 15.16 10.51
C LYS A 186 8.05 14.15 10.62
N CYS A 187 7.87 13.05 11.35
CA CYS A 187 8.90 12.03 11.58
C CYS A 187 8.25 10.70 12.03
N PRO A 188 8.43 9.60 11.28
CA PRO A 188 9.24 9.45 10.06
C PRO A 188 8.71 10.19 8.82
N GLY A 189 7.46 10.66 8.85
CA GLY A 189 6.88 11.47 7.78
C GLY A 189 6.38 10.63 6.61
N LEU A 190 6.78 10.99 5.38
CA LEU A 190 6.26 10.45 4.12
C LEU A 190 6.22 8.92 4.14
N HIS A 191 7.30 8.29 4.56
CA HIS A 191 7.50 6.83 4.54
C HIS A 191 7.07 6.12 5.84
N SER A 192 6.36 6.79 6.73
CA SER A 192 6.02 6.23 8.04
C SER A 192 5.00 5.09 8.01
N ILE A 193 5.08 4.20 9.00
CA ILE A 193 4.03 3.26 9.41
C ILE A 193 3.96 3.28 10.93
N PHE A 194 2.84 3.71 11.49
CA PHE A 194 2.64 3.79 12.93
C PHE A 194 2.42 2.40 13.53
N SER A 195 3.32 1.95 14.42
CA SER A 195 3.29 0.61 15.02
C SER A 195 2.69 0.62 16.41
N ASP A 196 3.18 1.45 17.31
CA ASP A 196 2.78 1.39 18.72
C ASP A 196 2.70 2.78 19.34
N LEU A 197 1.79 2.95 20.29
CA LEU A 197 1.80 4.09 21.21
C LEU A 197 1.51 3.62 22.63
N ASN A 198 2.18 4.25 23.59
CA ASN A 198 1.99 4.03 25.02
C ASN A 198 2.08 5.38 25.72
N LEU A 199 0.92 5.89 26.12
CA LEU A 199 0.75 7.22 26.71
C LEU A 199 0.33 7.09 28.17
N GLN A 200 0.84 8.01 28.98
CA GLN A 200 0.40 8.26 30.34
C GLN A 200 -0.10 9.69 30.43
N PHE A 201 -1.19 9.86 31.16
CA PHE A 201 -1.82 11.15 31.38
C PHE A 201 -1.85 11.42 32.88
N SER A 202 -1.60 12.67 33.26
CA SER A 202 -1.56 13.05 34.67
C SER A 202 -2.06 14.47 34.89
N ASP A 203 -2.39 14.76 36.14
CA ASP A 203 -2.78 16.11 36.58
C ASP A 203 -1.60 17.10 36.61
N ARG A 204 -0.36 16.64 36.35
CA ARG A 204 0.82 17.52 36.26
C ARG A 204 0.74 18.33 34.97
N PHE A 205 0.17 19.52 35.11
CA PHE A 205 -0.24 20.33 33.98
C PHE A 205 0.54 21.63 33.91
N GLN A 206 1.36 21.76 32.87
CA GLN A 206 1.93 23.04 32.46
C GLN A 206 1.33 23.40 31.11
N ALA A 207 0.46 24.42 31.08
CA ALA A 207 -0.25 24.81 29.88
C ALA A 207 0.72 25.24 28.77
N SER A 208 0.74 24.47 27.68
CA SER A 208 1.57 24.71 26.50
C SER A 208 0.83 24.24 25.25
N PRO A 209 0.76 25.05 24.18
CA PRO A 209 0.15 24.67 22.90
C PRO A 209 0.97 23.62 22.15
N HIS A 210 2.00 23.02 22.74
CA HIS A 210 2.98 22.21 22.03
C HIS A 210 3.00 20.76 22.52
N LEU A 211 3.05 19.84 21.56
CA LEU A 211 3.52 18.47 21.72
C LEU A 211 4.99 18.42 21.30
N GLN A 212 5.89 18.17 22.25
CA GLN A 212 7.31 17.97 21.99
C GLN A 212 7.56 16.51 21.62
N PHE A 213 8.54 16.27 20.75
CA PHE A 213 8.98 14.92 20.41
C PHE A 213 10.50 14.86 20.26
N ASN A 214 11.05 13.69 20.54
CA ASN A 214 12.46 13.38 20.31
C ASN A 214 12.62 11.91 19.90
N VAL A 215 13.31 11.66 18.79
CA VAL A 215 13.74 10.30 18.43
C VAL A 215 14.85 9.90 19.41
N THR A 216 14.61 8.84 20.17
CA THR A 216 15.58 8.34 21.16
C THR A 216 16.44 7.22 20.61
N ARG A 217 15.92 6.48 19.63
CA ARG A 217 16.64 5.41 18.94
C ARG A 217 16.10 5.22 17.53
N TYR A 218 16.98 4.91 16.60
CA TYR A 218 16.64 4.34 15.30
C TYR A 218 17.38 3.02 15.11
N GLU A 219 16.69 1.94 14.77
CA GLU A 219 17.28 0.63 14.47
C GLU A 219 17.27 0.39 12.96
N PRO A 220 18.40 0.58 12.25
CA PRO A 220 18.44 0.51 10.79
C PRO A 220 18.08 -0.87 10.23
N ARG A 221 18.36 -1.95 10.97
CA ARG A 221 18.15 -3.32 10.48
C ARG A 221 16.69 -3.67 10.26
N ILE A 222 15.80 -3.08 11.07
CA ILE A 222 14.35 -3.24 10.97
C ILE A 222 13.63 -1.94 10.61
N SER A 223 14.39 -0.88 10.31
CA SER A 223 13.90 0.45 9.99
C SER A 223 12.87 0.99 11.00
N LEU A 224 13.16 0.86 12.30
CA LEU A 224 12.23 1.23 13.38
C LEU A 224 12.75 2.45 14.15
N ALA A 225 11.90 3.46 14.32
CA ALA A 225 12.16 4.63 15.16
C ALA A 225 11.38 4.55 16.49
N ASP A 226 12.09 4.73 17.60
CA ASP A 226 11.53 4.96 18.93
C ASP A 226 11.45 6.47 19.18
N ILE A 227 10.24 6.97 19.48
CA ILE A 227 9.96 8.41 19.61
C ILE A 227 9.36 8.67 20.99
N THR A 228 10.00 9.49 21.81
CA THR A 228 9.38 10.01 23.03
C THR A 228 8.55 11.24 22.70
N VAL A 229 7.41 11.40 23.39
CA VAL A 229 6.56 12.59 23.30
C VAL A 229 6.21 13.11 24.67
N SER A 230 6.10 14.44 24.78
CA SER A 230 5.63 15.13 25.99
C SER A 230 4.76 16.33 25.62
N SER A 231 3.76 16.61 26.45
CA SER A 231 2.77 17.66 26.27
C SER A 231 2.12 17.99 27.62
N SER A 232 1.28 19.03 27.67
CA SER A 232 0.50 19.43 28.85
C SER A 232 -0.27 18.23 29.45
N GLY A 233 0.23 17.66 30.55
CA GLY A 233 -0.40 16.51 31.22
C GLY A 233 -0.28 15.17 30.49
N MET A 234 0.59 15.03 29.48
CA MET A 234 0.78 13.78 28.73
C MET A 234 2.27 13.50 28.48
N GLU A 235 2.69 12.26 28.68
CA GLU A 235 3.98 11.74 28.26
C GLU A 235 3.81 10.35 27.63
N GLY A 236 4.75 9.94 26.78
CA GLY A 236 4.69 8.60 26.24
C GLY A 236 5.75 8.26 25.22
N ASN A 237 5.65 7.04 24.71
CA ASN A 237 6.52 6.49 23.69
C ASN A 237 5.70 6.03 22.49
N LEU A 238 6.22 6.29 21.30
CA LEU A 238 5.68 5.86 20.03
C LEU A 238 6.73 5.01 19.31
N GLN A 239 6.27 4.09 18.49
CA GLN A 239 7.11 3.36 17.54
C GLN A 239 6.55 3.51 16.13
N ALA A 240 7.42 3.81 15.18
CA ALA A 240 7.06 3.92 13.77
C ALA A 240 8.13 3.33 12.87
N PHE A 241 7.72 2.51 11.90
CA PHE A 241 8.62 2.02 10.87
C PHE A 241 8.82 3.05 9.76
N LEU A 242 10.01 3.05 9.19
CA LEU A 242 10.32 3.68 7.93
C LEU A 242 10.18 2.63 6.81
N ARG A 243 9.14 2.75 5.99
CA ARG A 243 8.95 1.86 4.84
C ARG A 243 9.94 2.20 3.73
N PRO A 244 10.36 1.22 2.91
CA PRO A 244 11.25 1.49 1.77
C PRO A 244 10.66 2.54 0.82
N ALA A 245 11.55 3.28 0.15
CA ALA A 245 11.18 4.12 -0.98
C ALA A 245 10.69 3.25 -2.16
N LEU A 246 10.02 3.89 -3.12
CA LEU A 246 9.54 3.22 -4.32
C LEU A 246 10.71 2.64 -5.12
N GLN A 247 10.52 1.46 -5.70
CA GLN A 247 11.56 0.84 -6.53
C GLN A 247 11.66 1.61 -7.85
N VAL A 248 12.81 2.25 -8.07
CA VAL A 248 13.16 2.85 -9.37
C VAL A 248 13.77 1.77 -10.25
N GLN A 249 13.27 1.63 -11.47
CA GLN A 249 13.83 0.72 -12.47
C GLN A 249 14.97 1.39 -13.23
N GLU A 250 15.81 0.59 -13.88
CA GLU A 250 16.88 1.14 -14.73
C GLU A 250 16.28 2.02 -15.85
N SER A 251 17.00 3.11 -16.17
CA SER A 251 16.63 4.01 -17.26
C SER A 251 16.78 3.32 -18.61
N TYR A 252 16.03 3.79 -19.61
CA TYR A 252 16.13 3.34 -20.99
C TYR A 252 17.57 3.41 -21.51
N ALA A 253 18.31 4.48 -21.21
CA ALA A 253 19.71 4.64 -21.62
C ALA A 253 20.65 3.58 -21.03
N GLN A 254 20.41 3.16 -19.78
CA GLN A 254 21.16 2.06 -19.15
C GLN A 254 20.78 0.71 -19.77
N LEU A 255 19.51 0.51 -20.08
CA LEU A 255 19.01 -0.74 -20.67
C LEU A 255 19.45 -0.91 -22.12
N SER A 256 19.48 0.16 -22.91
CA SER A 256 19.93 0.13 -24.31
C SER A 256 21.39 -0.29 -24.46
N GLN A 257 22.23 -0.05 -23.45
CA GLN A 257 23.63 -0.52 -23.44
C GLN A 257 23.74 -2.05 -23.25
N LYS A 258 22.67 -2.73 -22.83
CA LYS A 258 22.66 -4.17 -22.54
C LYS A 258 22.02 -5.02 -23.65
N ILE A 259 21.50 -4.37 -24.70
CA ILE A 259 20.70 -4.99 -25.77
C ILE A 259 21.28 -4.62 -27.15
N GLN A 260 21.16 -5.52 -28.12
CA GLN A 260 21.48 -5.21 -29.51
C GLN A 260 20.33 -4.43 -30.18
N ALA A 261 20.63 -3.35 -30.91
CA ALA A 261 19.66 -2.35 -31.38
C ALA A 261 18.48 -2.87 -32.24
N LEU A 262 18.56 -4.09 -32.77
CA LEU A 262 17.50 -4.71 -33.58
C LEU A 262 17.09 -6.11 -33.09
N GLU A 263 17.49 -6.48 -31.87
CA GLU A 263 17.25 -7.80 -31.26
C GLU A 263 15.75 -8.18 -31.30
N PHE A 264 14.85 -7.21 -31.15
CA PHE A 264 13.39 -7.40 -31.12
C PHE A 264 12.65 -6.65 -32.24
N SER A 265 13.36 -6.24 -33.31
CA SER A 265 12.82 -5.39 -34.38
C SER A 265 11.61 -5.95 -35.15
N GLN A 266 11.41 -7.27 -35.13
CA GLN A 266 10.27 -7.94 -35.78
C GLN A 266 9.00 -7.98 -34.91
N GLN A 267 9.04 -7.39 -33.72
CA GLN A 267 7.92 -7.43 -32.80
C GLN A 267 7.07 -6.16 -32.88
N ASN A 268 5.75 -6.35 -33.00
CA ASN A 268 4.74 -5.38 -32.59
C ASN A 268 4.22 -5.85 -31.23
N ALA A 269 4.86 -5.36 -30.18
CA ALA A 269 4.73 -5.87 -28.83
C ALA A 269 3.71 -5.07 -28.03
N LEU A 270 2.73 -5.77 -27.46
CA LEU A 270 1.79 -5.24 -26.47
C LEU A 270 2.23 -5.68 -25.07
N VAL A 271 2.58 -4.73 -24.21
CA VAL A 271 2.93 -4.99 -22.80
C VAL A 271 1.79 -4.54 -21.91
N VAL A 272 1.00 -5.50 -21.43
CA VAL A 272 -0.14 -5.22 -20.55
C VAL A 272 0.38 -5.07 -19.12
N GLY A 273 0.07 -3.94 -18.48
CA GLY A 273 0.65 -3.57 -17.19
C GLY A 273 2.09 -3.01 -17.31
N GLY A 274 2.37 -2.24 -18.36
CA GLY A 274 3.69 -1.71 -18.66
C GLY A 274 4.08 -0.42 -17.92
N SER A 275 3.21 0.13 -17.06
CA SER A 275 3.44 1.41 -16.38
C SER A 275 4.36 1.34 -15.15
N ARG A 276 4.80 0.14 -14.73
CA ARG A 276 5.70 -0.07 -13.57
C ARG A 276 6.26 -1.50 -13.54
N GLY A 277 7.24 -1.71 -12.66
CA GLY A 277 7.74 -3.05 -12.28
C GLY A 277 8.29 -3.83 -13.48
N LEU A 278 8.01 -5.14 -13.55
CA LEU A 278 8.51 -5.99 -14.65
C LEU A 278 7.97 -5.60 -16.02
N GLY A 279 6.74 -5.07 -16.09
CA GLY A 279 6.16 -4.59 -17.34
C GLY A 279 6.90 -3.38 -17.90
N GLU A 280 7.26 -2.41 -17.04
CA GLU A 280 8.10 -1.26 -17.43
C GLU A 280 9.46 -1.71 -17.96
N VAL A 281 10.15 -2.59 -17.23
CA VAL A 281 11.46 -3.13 -17.64
C VAL A 281 11.33 -3.82 -18.99
N THR A 282 10.32 -4.67 -19.16
CA THR A 282 10.06 -5.38 -20.43
C THR A 282 9.82 -4.40 -21.58
N ALA A 283 9.00 -3.36 -21.36
CA ALA A 283 8.72 -2.36 -22.38
C ALA A 283 9.97 -1.61 -22.83
N LYS A 284 10.80 -1.18 -21.88
CA LYS A 284 12.08 -0.50 -22.17
C LYS A 284 13.05 -1.42 -22.93
N LEU A 285 13.18 -2.69 -22.50
CA LEU A 285 14.05 -3.67 -23.18
C LEU A 285 13.58 -3.94 -24.62
N LEU A 286 12.27 -4.10 -24.84
CA LEU A 286 11.70 -4.33 -26.17
C LEU A 286 11.92 -3.13 -27.10
N ALA A 287 11.63 -1.93 -26.63
CA ALA A 287 11.85 -0.70 -27.40
C ALA A 287 13.34 -0.49 -27.71
N ALA A 288 14.24 -0.78 -26.74
CA ALA A 288 15.69 -0.69 -26.93
C ALA A 288 16.22 -1.71 -27.96
N GLY A 289 15.57 -2.87 -28.08
CA GLY A 289 15.84 -3.85 -29.14
C GLY A 289 15.13 -3.56 -30.46
N GLY A 290 14.51 -2.38 -30.62
CA GLY A 290 13.92 -1.92 -31.88
C GLY A 290 12.48 -2.38 -32.13
N ALA A 291 11.80 -3.00 -31.16
CA ALA A 291 10.39 -3.37 -31.30
C ALA A 291 9.49 -2.14 -31.41
N LYS A 292 8.35 -2.28 -32.10
CA LYS A 292 7.23 -1.34 -31.96
C LYS A 292 6.47 -1.72 -30.69
N THR A 293 6.57 -0.90 -29.65
CA THR A 293 6.01 -1.24 -28.33
C THR A 293 4.76 -0.42 -28.00
N THR A 294 3.71 -1.09 -27.55
CA THR A 294 2.54 -0.45 -26.91
C THR A 294 2.48 -0.93 -25.47
N ILE A 295 2.51 -0.01 -24.51
CA ILE A 295 2.31 -0.34 -23.09
C ILE A 295 0.90 0.01 -22.66
N THR A 296 0.40 -0.70 -21.66
CA THR A 296 -0.90 -0.36 -21.05
C THR A 296 -0.81 0.02 -19.59
N TYR A 297 -1.80 0.79 -19.15
CA TYR A 297 -2.06 1.11 -17.76
C TYR A 297 -3.57 1.06 -17.50
N ASN A 298 -3.95 0.65 -16.29
CA ASN A 298 -5.31 0.89 -15.77
C ASN A 298 -5.28 2.12 -14.86
N GLN A 299 -4.35 2.13 -13.90
CA GLN A 299 -4.02 3.28 -13.08
C GLN A 299 -2.56 3.69 -13.31
N GLY A 300 -2.29 5.00 -13.26
CA GLY A 300 -0.96 5.56 -13.44
C GLY A 300 -0.65 6.01 -14.86
N ALA A 301 -1.48 6.91 -15.39
CA ALA A 301 -1.28 7.51 -16.71
C ALA A 301 0.03 8.30 -16.78
N GLU A 302 0.36 9.03 -15.71
CA GLU A 302 1.58 9.83 -15.61
C GLU A 302 2.84 8.95 -15.66
N GLU A 303 2.87 7.83 -14.93
CA GLU A 303 4.01 6.91 -14.98
C GLU A 303 4.16 6.25 -16.36
N ALA A 304 3.04 5.87 -16.99
CA ALA A 304 3.07 5.34 -18.36
C ALA A 304 3.58 6.40 -19.36
N GLN A 305 3.15 7.66 -19.21
CA GLN A 305 3.59 8.76 -20.06
C GLN A 305 5.08 9.06 -19.86
N ALA A 306 5.57 9.07 -18.61
CA ALA A 306 6.98 9.27 -18.33
C ALA A 306 7.88 8.22 -19.01
N ILE A 307 7.44 6.95 -19.06
CA ILE A 307 8.15 5.89 -19.80
C ILE A 307 8.13 6.16 -21.31
N VAL A 308 6.98 6.60 -21.85
CA VAL A 308 6.87 6.96 -23.27
C VAL A 308 7.82 8.11 -23.61
N ASP A 309 7.82 9.18 -22.82
CA ASP A 309 8.66 10.35 -23.01
C ASP A 309 10.15 9.98 -22.94
N GLU A 310 10.55 9.19 -21.94
CA GLU A 310 11.92 8.71 -21.78
C GLU A 310 12.42 7.95 -23.01
N VAL A 311 11.63 7.00 -23.51
CA VAL A 311 12.01 6.13 -24.63
C VAL A 311 11.96 6.88 -25.97
N THR A 312 10.93 7.71 -26.19
CA THR A 312 10.78 8.48 -27.44
C THR A 312 11.85 9.55 -27.58
N LEU A 313 12.25 10.21 -26.49
CA LEU A 313 13.37 11.17 -26.48
C LEU A 313 14.68 10.53 -26.94
N ALA A 314 14.86 9.24 -26.66
CA ALA A 314 16.00 8.45 -27.09
C ALA A 314 15.80 7.74 -28.45
N GLY A 315 14.75 8.07 -29.20
CA GLY A 315 14.47 7.56 -30.55
C GLY A 315 13.79 6.18 -30.60
N GLY A 316 13.38 5.63 -29.46
CA GLY A 316 12.63 4.37 -29.40
C GLY A 316 11.17 4.52 -29.86
N LYS A 317 10.57 3.41 -30.31
CA LYS A 317 9.17 3.38 -30.79
C LYS A 317 8.26 2.83 -29.70
N ILE A 318 7.66 3.71 -28.91
CA ILE A 318 6.72 3.33 -27.86
C ILE A 318 5.50 4.25 -27.82
N GLN A 319 4.36 3.71 -27.38
CA GLN A 319 3.16 4.48 -27.04
C GLN A 319 2.46 3.83 -25.84
N SER A 320 1.59 4.58 -25.16
CA SER A 320 0.78 4.08 -24.05
C SER A 320 -0.72 4.15 -24.36
N VAL A 321 -1.49 3.20 -23.84
CA VAL A 321 -2.95 3.16 -23.96
C VAL A 321 -3.57 2.75 -22.63
N HIS A 322 -4.67 3.41 -22.24
CA HIS A 322 -5.46 2.97 -21.09
C HIS A 322 -6.17 1.65 -21.40
N PHE A 323 -5.98 0.64 -20.55
CA PHE A 323 -6.59 -0.68 -20.72
C PHE A 323 -6.88 -1.32 -19.35
N ASP A 324 -8.15 -1.61 -19.12
CA ASP A 324 -8.60 -2.39 -17.97
C ASP A 324 -8.86 -3.83 -18.41
N ILE A 325 -8.12 -4.79 -17.85
CA ILE A 325 -8.28 -6.21 -18.17
C ILE A 325 -9.59 -6.81 -17.65
N LEU A 326 -10.22 -6.18 -16.66
CA LEU A 326 -11.52 -6.60 -16.13
C LEU A 326 -12.68 -6.02 -16.96
N SER A 327 -12.40 -5.09 -17.86
CA SER A 327 -13.36 -4.50 -18.80
C SER A 327 -12.66 -4.13 -20.12
N PRO A 328 -12.15 -5.13 -20.86
CA PRO A 328 -11.23 -4.91 -21.96
C PRO A 328 -11.92 -4.25 -23.16
N LYS A 329 -11.32 -3.16 -23.64
CA LYS A 329 -11.71 -2.45 -24.87
C LYS A 329 -10.78 -2.84 -26.03
N THR A 330 -11.06 -2.37 -27.24
CA THR A 330 -10.19 -2.60 -28.41
C THR A 330 -8.76 -2.15 -28.14
N ILE A 331 -7.78 -2.97 -28.50
CA ILE A 331 -6.37 -2.68 -28.24
C ILE A 331 -5.46 -3.01 -29.42
N GLY A 332 -4.89 -1.95 -30.03
CA GLY A 332 -3.91 -2.05 -31.11
C GLY A 332 -4.40 -2.82 -32.34
N GLU A 333 -3.57 -2.81 -33.39
CA GLU A 333 -3.78 -3.63 -34.59
C GLU A 333 -2.49 -4.39 -34.89
N ASN A 334 -2.63 -5.59 -35.46
CA ASN A 334 -1.51 -6.42 -35.92
C ASN A 334 -0.46 -6.70 -34.82
N ILE A 335 -0.91 -6.89 -33.57
CA ILE A 335 -0.04 -7.27 -32.47
C ILE A 335 0.50 -8.67 -32.74
N THR A 336 1.82 -8.84 -32.63
CA THR A 336 2.50 -10.13 -32.83
C THR A 336 2.93 -10.77 -31.52
N HIS A 337 3.23 -9.95 -30.51
CA HIS A 337 3.68 -10.41 -29.19
C HIS A 337 2.86 -9.75 -28.08
N LEU A 338 2.34 -10.55 -27.16
CA LEU A 338 1.62 -10.11 -25.97
C LEU A 338 2.43 -10.45 -24.72
N TYR A 339 2.78 -9.46 -23.93
CA TYR A 339 3.44 -9.62 -22.64
C TYR A 339 2.48 -9.26 -21.50
N TYR A 340 2.08 -10.25 -20.68
CA TYR A 340 1.01 -10.09 -19.71
C TYR A 340 1.52 -9.95 -18.27
N PHE A 341 1.61 -8.74 -17.73
CA PHE A 341 2.05 -8.47 -16.35
C PHE A 341 0.98 -8.01 -15.33
N PRO A 342 -0.33 -7.86 -15.63
CA PRO A 342 -1.29 -7.46 -14.61
C PRO A 342 -1.29 -8.42 -13.42
N THR A 343 -1.16 -7.83 -12.24
CA THR A 343 -1.27 -8.50 -10.96
C THR A 343 -2.00 -7.56 -10.01
N PRO A 344 -3.04 -8.01 -9.31
CA PRO A 344 -3.55 -7.25 -8.18
C PRO A 344 -2.47 -7.24 -7.09
N TYR A 345 -2.68 -6.44 -6.04
CA TYR A 345 -1.77 -6.48 -4.92
C TYR A 345 -1.77 -7.89 -4.29
N ILE A 346 -0.58 -8.45 -4.06
CA ILE A 346 -0.44 -9.82 -3.57
C ILE A 346 -0.59 -9.80 -2.04
N HIS A 347 -1.84 -9.83 -1.58
CA HIS A 347 -2.13 -9.96 -0.16
C HIS A 347 -1.65 -11.31 0.36
N ALA A 348 -0.89 -11.30 1.46
CA ALA A 348 -0.70 -12.50 2.26
C ALA A 348 -2.06 -12.92 2.86
N GLY A 349 -2.48 -14.15 2.57
CA GLY A 349 -3.61 -14.80 3.20
C GLY A 349 -3.37 -14.99 4.71
N ALA A 350 -4.43 -15.31 5.44
CA ALA A 350 -4.29 -15.61 6.86
C ALA A 350 -3.76 -17.04 7.06
N HIS A 351 -2.91 -17.21 8.08
CA HIS A 351 -2.30 -18.49 8.39
C HIS A 351 -3.38 -19.52 8.76
N ARG A 352 -3.39 -20.68 8.10
CA ARG A 352 -4.38 -21.78 8.25
C ARG A 352 -5.82 -21.46 7.78
N SER A 353 -6.01 -20.44 6.95
CA SER A 353 -7.31 -20.16 6.33
C SER A 353 -7.16 -19.92 4.84
N PHE A 354 -8.18 -20.27 4.06
CA PHE A 354 -8.23 -20.02 2.62
C PHE A 354 -9.43 -19.12 2.30
N SER A 355 -9.17 -17.94 1.74
CA SER A 355 -10.19 -16.98 1.35
C SER A 355 -10.64 -17.22 -0.09
N TYR A 356 -11.84 -17.77 -0.26
CA TYR A 356 -12.44 -17.94 -1.59
C TYR A 356 -12.55 -16.60 -2.35
N ARG A 357 -12.86 -15.52 -1.64
CA ARG A 357 -12.91 -14.16 -2.21
C ARG A 357 -11.56 -13.73 -2.79
N LEU A 358 -10.47 -13.92 -2.04
CA LEU A 358 -9.13 -13.54 -2.48
C LEU A 358 -8.66 -14.42 -3.66
N PHE A 359 -8.97 -15.71 -3.62
CA PHE A 359 -8.74 -16.62 -4.74
C PHE A 359 -9.50 -16.17 -6.00
N SER A 360 -10.78 -15.81 -5.87
CA SER A 360 -11.58 -15.31 -6.99
C SER A 360 -10.97 -14.05 -7.59
N GLU A 361 -10.55 -13.09 -6.75
CA GLU A 361 -9.87 -11.87 -7.20
C GLU A 361 -8.58 -12.20 -7.97
N PHE A 362 -7.75 -13.12 -7.50
CA PHE A 362 -6.57 -13.54 -8.26
C PHE A 362 -6.93 -14.21 -9.59
N CYS A 363 -7.98 -15.03 -9.62
CA CYS A 363 -8.47 -15.66 -10.86
C CYS A 363 -8.99 -14.65 -11.88
N ASP A 364 -9.65 -13.57 -11.43
CA ASP A 364 -10.10 -12.49 -12.30
C ASP A 364 -8.94 -11.88 -13.10
N TYR A 365 -7.75 -11.82 -12.50
CA TYR A 365 -6.54 -11.29 -13.16
C TYR A 365 -5.76 -12.36 -13.93
N TYR A 366 -5.46 -13.51 -13.33
CA TYR A 366 -4.56 -14.50 -13.91
C TYR A 366 -5.23 -15.44 -14.92
N VAL A 367 -6.56 -15.61 -14.81
CA VAL A 367 -7.33 -16.50 -15.68
C VAL A 367 -8.23 -15.67 -16.58
N GLY A 368 -9.21 -14.97 -16.00
CA GLY A 368 -10.21 -14.20 -16.75
C GLY A 368 -9.57 -13.08 -17.57
N GLY A 369 -8.78 -12.22 -16.92
CA GLY A 369 -8.11 -11.08 -17.54
C GLY A 369 -7.16 -11.51 -18.66
N PHE A 370 -6.40 -12.59 -18.48
CA PHE A 370 -5.51 -13.10 -19.51
C PHE A 370 -6.29 -13.62 -20.72
N LEU A 371 -7.29 -14.48 -20.49
CA LEU A 371 -8.15 -15.03 -21.53
C LEU A 371 -8.82 -13.92 -22.36
N ASN A 372 -9.41 -12.95 -21.69
CA ASN A 372 -10.11 -11.85 -22.35
C ASN A 372 -9.15 -10.95 -23.14
N THR A 373 -7.94 -10.73 -22.62
CA THR A 373 -6.90 -9.97 -23.32
C THR A 373 -6.47 -10.69 -24.60
N VAL A 374 -6.19 -11.98 -24.53
CA VAL A 374 -5.81 -12.79 -25.71
C VAL A 374 -6.89 -12.71 -26.79
N ARG A 375 -8.15 -12.95 -26.43
CA ARG A 375 -9.29 -12.86 -27.37
C ARG A 375 -9.39 -11.49 -28.02
N LYS A 376 -9.27 -10.41 -27.23
CA LYS A 376 -9.36 -9.04 -27.73
C LYS A 376 -8.24 -8.68 -28.70
N VAL A 377 -7.04 -9.21 -28.49
CA VAL A 377 -5.90 -9.05 -29.40
C VAL A 377 -6.15 -9.82 -30.71
N GLN A 378 -6.64 -11.05 -30.62
CA GLN A 378 -6.94 -11.89 -31.79
C GLN A 378 -8.09 -11.34 -32.65
N GLU A 379 -9.08 -10.68 -32.06
CA GLU A 379 -10.14 -9.97 -32.81
C GLU A 379 -9.56 -8.93 -33.80
N ASN A 380 -8.38 -8.36 -33.50
CA ASN A 380 -7.76 -7.26 -34.25
C ASN A 380 -6.43 -7.68 -34.92
N SER A 381 -6.12 -8.97 -34.95
CA SER A 381 -4.87 -9.49 -35.52
C SER A 381 -5.12 -10.80 -36.26
N ARG A 382 -4.71 -10.87 -37.53
CA ARG A 382 -4.83 -12.08 -38.36
C ARG A 382 -3.59 -12.98 -38.32
N SER A 383 -2.55 -12.55 -37.63
CA SER A 383 -1.27 -13.26 -37.55
C SER A 383 -1.21 -14.13 -36.28
N PRO A 384 -0.40 -15.21 -36.29
CA PRO A 384 -0.13 -15.98 -35.08
C PRO A 384 0.34 -15.07 -33.94
N LEU A 385 -0.21 -15.29 -32.75
CA LEU A 385 0.07 -14.51 -31.55
C LEU A 385 1.02 -15.29 -30.64
N LYS A 386 2.13 -14.66 -30.26
CA LYS A 386 3.03 -15.19 -29.23
C LYS A 386 2.75 -14.48 -27.91
N CYS A 387 2.47 -15.22 -26.84
CA CYS A 387 2.20 -14.68 -25.51
C CYS A 387 3.29 -15.03 -24.52
N PHE A 388 3.70 -14.07 -23.70
CA PHE A 388 4.49 -14.27 -22.51
C PHE A 388 3.57 -14.24 -21.28
N TYR A 389 3.54 -15.35 -20.54
CA TYR A 389 2.73 -15.49 -19.33
C TYR A 389 3.62 -15.73 -18.08
N PRO A 390 3.71 -14.76 -17.15
CA PRO A 390 4.46 -14.90 -15.92
C PRO A 390 3.65 -15.64 -14.84
N SER A 391 4.07 -16.86 -14.56
CA SER A 391 3.75 -17.58 -13.34
C SER A 391 4.76 -17.25 -12.23
N SER A 392 4.78 -18.00 -11.13
CA SER A 392 5.59 -17.71 -9.95
C SER A 392 6.16 -18.96 -9.30
N ILE A 393 7.37 -18.88 -8.76
CA ILE A 393 7.98 -19.96 -7.96
C ILE A 393 7.18 -20.30 -6.69
N ALA A 394 6.30 -19.39 -6.22
CA ALA A 394 5.41 -19.65 -5.09
C ALA A 394 4.44 -20.82 -5.35
N VAL A 395 4.24 -21.20 -6.62
CA VAL A 395 3.52 -22.41 -7.01
C VAL A 395 4.23 -23.67 -6.49
N ASP A 396 5.56 -23.71 -6.59
CA ASP A 396 6.37 -24.84 -6.14
C ASP A 396 6.67 -24.77 -4.64
N GLU A 397 7.01 -23.58 -4.14
CA GLU A 397 7.34 -23.38 -2.73
C GLU A 397 6.13 -23.46 -1.79
N LEU A 398 4.95 -23.11 -2.31
CA LEU A 398 3.67 -23.02 -1.59
C LEU A 398 3.77 -22.45 -0.15
N PRO A 399 4.15 -21.16 0.01
CA PRO A 399 4.23 -20.55 1.33
C PRO A 399 2.88 -20.62 2.09
N PRO A 400 2.86 -20.82 3.41
CA PRO A 400 1.62 -21.04 4.19
C PRO A 400 0.56 -19.94 4.09
N ASN A 401 0.95 -18.74 3.69
CA ASN A 401 0.10 -17.56 3.55
C ASN A 401 -0.10 -17.13 2.08
N MET A 402 0.19 -17.99 1.11
CA MET A 402 0.06 -17.70 -0.33
C MET A 402 -0.77 -18.75 -1.07
N GLY A 403 -1.58 -19.55 -0.36
CA GLY A 403 -2.38 -20.62 -0.96
C GLY A 403 -3.29 -20.14 -2.08
N GLU A 404 -4.01 -19.03 -1.88
CA GLU A 404 -4.93 -18.44 -2.85
C GLU A 404 -4.18 -17.96 -4.12
N TYR A 405 -3.04 -17.29 -3.93
CA TYR A 405 -2.21 -16.79 -5.01
C TYR A 405 -1.62 -17.94 -5.84
N SER A 406 -1.03 -18.95 -5.19
CA SER A 406 -0.43 -20.10 -5.85
C SER A 406 -1.47 -20.94 -6.60
N ALA A 407 -2.64 -21.15 -6.01
CA ALA A 407 -3.76 -21.85 -6.66
C ALA A 407 -4.22 -21.12 -7.94
N ALA A 408 -4.40 -19.79 -7.88
CA ALA A 408 -4.80 -19.01 -9.04
C ALA A 408 -3.72 -18.97 -10.14
N LYS A 409 -2.43 -18.96 -9.77
CA LYS A 409 -1.34 -19.08 -10.73
C LYS A 409 -1.33 -20.43 -11.43
N ILE A 410 -1.52 -21.54 -10.72
CA ILE A 410 -1.69 -22.88 -11.32
C ILE A 410 -2.90 -22.95 -12.25
N ALA A 411 -4.02 -22.32 -11.88
CA ALA A 411 -5.18 -22.24 -12.76
C ALA A 411 -4.84 -21.51 -14.07
N GLY A 412 -4.08 -20.43 -14.00
CA GLY A 412 -3.58 -19.71 -15.18
C GLY A 412 -2.59 -20.52 -16.02
N GLU A 413 -1.70 -21.30 -15.40
CA GLU A 413 -0.81 -22.24 -16.13
C GLU A 413 -1.62 -23.30 -16.90
N THR A 414 -2.66 -23.84 -16.25
CA THR A 414 -3.58 -24.80 -16.86
C THR A 414 -4.33 -24.18 -18.04
N LEU A 415 -4.81 -22.94 -17.89
CA LEU A 415 -5.43 -22.18 -18.99
C LEU A 415 -4.47 -22.01 -20.18
N CYS A 416 -3.21 -21.64 -19.93
CA CYS A 416 -2.21 -21.49 -20.99
C CYS A 416 -2.02 -22.79 -21.79
N THR A 417 -1.91 -23.91 -21.07
CA THR A 417 -1.77 -25.24 -21.69
C THR A 417 -2.99 -25.60 -22.54
N TRP A 418 -4.19 -25.32 -22.04
CA TRP A 418 -5.44 -25.57 -22.77
C TRP A 418 -5.53 -24.70 -24.02
N LEU A 419 -5.26 -23.40 -23.92
CA LEU A 419 -5.33 -22.46 -25.05
C LEU A 419 -4.40 -22.88 -26.20
N MET A 420 -3.15 -23.27 -25.91
CA MET A 420 -2.21 -23.75 -26.93
C MET A 420 -2.68 -25.05 -27.62
N LYS A 421 -3.46 -25.89 -26.95
CA LYS A 421 -4.03 -27.11 -27.55
C LYS A 421 -5.26 -26.82 -28.42
N THR A 422 -6.02 -25.78 -28.08
CA THR A 422 -7.28 -25.46 -28.77
C THR A 422 -7.13 -24.40 -29.87
N ASP A 423 -6.03 -23.65 -29.88
CA ASP A 423 -5.77 -22.60 -30.85
C ASP A 423 -4.38 -22.74 -31.49
N PRO A 424 -4.30 -23.22 -32.75
CA PRO A 424 -3.03 -23.40 -33.44
C PRO A 424 -2.33 -22.08 -33.81
N GLN A 425 -3.01 -20.94 -33.72
CA GLN A 425 -2.41 -19.62 -33.97
C GLN A 425 -1.79 -19.02 -32.71
N LEU A 426 -1.88 -19.70 -31.56
CA LEU A 426 -1.40 -19.20 -30.28
C LEU A 426 -0.19 -19.99 -29.78
N SER A 427 0.87 -19.29 -29.41
CA SER A 427 2.03 -19.87 -28.73
C SER A 427 2.25 -19.14 -27.41
N ILE A 428 2.30 -19.86 -26.29
CA ILE A 428 2.44 -19.25 -24.97
C ILE A 428 3.74 -19.70 -24.32
N PHE A 429 4.65 -18.76 -24.08
CA PHE A 429 5.79 -18.97 -23.21
C PHE A 429 5.39 -18.69 -21.75
N GLN A 430 5.13 -19.77 -21.05
CA GLN A 430 4.86 -19.77 -19.61
C GLN A 430 6.18 -19.93 -18.85
N THR A 431 6.40 -19.08 -17.83
CA THR A 431 7.57 -19.24 -16.97
C THR A 431 7.27 -18.83 -15.53
N ARG A 432 7.85 -19.55 -14.56
CA ARG A 432 7.72 -19.25 -13.13
C ARG A 432 8.82 -18.28 -12.73
N LEU A 433 8.44 -17.03 -12.45
CA LEU A 433 9.40 -16.00 -12.07
C LEU A 433 9.71 -16.06 -10.57
N PRO A 434 10.98 -15.82 -10.17
CA PRO A 434 11.38 -15.68 -8.78
C PRO A 434 10.93 -14.34 -8.20
N ARG A 435 11.08 -14.15 -6.88
CA ARG A 435 10.86 -12.85 -6.24
C ARG A 435 11.86 -11.83 -6.81
N THR A 436 11.33 -10.78 -7.42
CA THR A 436 12.13 -9.75 -8.10
C THR A 436 11.96 -8.39 -7.43
N GLN A 437 12.96 -7.51 -7.53
CA GLN A 437 12.90 -6.15 -6.97
C GLN A 437 11.84 -5.29 -7.67
N THR A 438 10.65 -5.20 -7.07
CA THR A 438 9.53 -4.39 -7.54
C THR A 438 8.73 -3.87 -6.33
N ASP A 439 7.87 -2.88 -6.55
CA ASP A 439 6.95 -2.37 -5.51
C ASP A 439 6.09 -3.51 -4.90
N GLN A 440 5.77 -4.56 -5.67
CA GLN A 440 4.96 -5.71 -5.20
C GLN A 440 5.69 -6.60 -4.19
N THR A 441 7.02 -6.61 -4.20
CA THR A 441 7.82 -7.42 -3.27
C THR A 441 8.40 -6.58 -2.14
N ALA A 442 8.13 -5.27 -2.10
CA ALA A 442 8.63 -4.36 -1.08
C ALA A 442 8.15 -4.80 0.33
N SER A 443 9.07 -4.85 1.27
CA SER A 443 8.85 -5.34 2.64
C SER A 443 9.65 -4.50 3.63
N LEU A 444 9.19 -4.46 4.89
CA LEU A 444 9.91 -3.77 5.97
C LEU A 444 11.26 -4.44 6.30
N LEU A 445 11.31 -5.76 6.17
CA LEU A 445 12.54 -6.53 6.35
C LEU A 445 13.23 -6.76 5.00
N PRO A 446 14.56 -6.65 4.92
CA PRO A 446 15.31 -7.01 3.72
C PRO A 446 15.07 -8.47 3.32
N ALA A 447 15.02 -8.72 2.02
CA ALA A 447 14.94 -10.07 1.45
C ALA A 447 15.74 -10.11 0.15
N ASP A 448 16.38 -11.25 -0.13
CA ASP A 448 17.09 -11.48 -1.38
C ASP A 448 16.11 -11.50 -2.55
N LYS A 449 16.41 -10.72 -3.58
CA LYS A 449 15.55 -10.53 -4.75
C LYS A 449 16.40 -10.41 -6.00
N ASP A 450 15.97 -11.07 -7.06
CA ASP A 450 16.64 -10.98 -8.36
C ASP A 450 16.50 -9.57 -8.96
N HIS A 451 17.49 -9.19 -9.76
CA HIS A 451 17.49 -7.93 -10.49
C HIS A 451 16.54 -8.01 -11.70
N PRO A 452 15.53 -7.12 -11.82
CA PRO A 452 14.52 -7.15 -12.89
C PRO A 452 15.08 -7.27 -14.30
N THR A 453 16.08 -6.46 -14.63
CA THR A 453 16.68 -6.41 -15.97
C THR A 453 17.30 -7.74 -16.39
N SER A 454 18.19 -8.30 -15.57
CA SER A 454 18.90 -9.54 -15.89
C SER A 454 17.93 -10.71 -16.05
N LEU A 455 16.92 -10.75 -15.19
CA LEU A 455 15.84 -11.74 -15.25
C LEU A 455 15.05 -11.60 -16.55
N MET A 456 14.51 -10.41 -16.82
CA MET A 456 13.65 -10.21 -17.99
C MET A 456 14.41 -10.38 -19.30
N LEU A 457 15.63 -9.89 -19.41
CA LEU A 457 16.44 -10.06 -20.63
C LEU A 457 16.68 -11.54 -20.96
N LYS A 458 16.99 -12.36 -19.95
CA LYS A 458 17.12 -13.82 -20.11
C LYS A 458 15.83 -14.45 -20.65
N HIS A 459 14.69 -14.03 -20.12
CA HIS A 459 13.39 -14.57 -20.52
C HIS A 459 12.92 -14.06 -21.89
N LEU A 460 13.23 -12.81 -22.25
CA LEU A 460 12.93 -12.24 -23.57
C LEU A 460 13.73 -12.93 -24.68
N ARG A 461 15.03 -13.11 -24.47
CA ARG A 461 15.91 -13.85 -25.41
C ARG A 461 15.47 -15.28 -25.58
N ARG A 462 15.15 -15.93 -24.46
CA ARG A 462 14.51 -17.24 -24.50
C ARG A 462 13.29 -17.13 -25.39
N PHE A 463 12.29 -16.32 -25.04
CA PHE A 463 11.00 -16.23 -25.74
C PHE A 463 11.10 -16.00 -27.27
N GLN A 464 12.20 -15.41 -27.73
CA GLN A 464 12.50 -15.27 -29.15
C GLN A 464 12.88 -16.58 -29.86
N ASP A 465 13.56 -17.50 -29.17
CA ASP A 465 14.01 -18.78 -29.73
C ASP A 465 12.80 -19.65 -30.13
N GLU A 466 12.67 -20.01 -31.40
CA GLU A 466 11.54 -20.81 -31.93
C GLU A 466 11.45 -22.24 -31.36
N LYS A 467 12.35 -22.62 -30.46
CA LYS A 467 12.42 -23.94 -29.83
C LYS A 467 11.49 -24.11 -28.62
N PHE A 468 10.50 -23.24 -28.42
CA PHE A 468 9.37 -23.52 -27.50
C PHE A 468 8.42 -24.55 -28.08
N LYS A 469 8.92 -25.75 -28.36
CA LYS A 469 8.10 -26.93 -28.26
C LYS A 469 8.22 -27.36 -26.80
N THR A 470 7.11 -27.25 -26.08
CA THR A 470 6.94 -27.67 -24.68
C THR A 470 7.62 -29.01 -24.39
N PRO A 471 8.11 -29.26 -23.16
CA PRO A 471 8.30 -30.64 -22.71
C PRO A 471 6.99 -31.43 -22.77
#